data_AF-A0A9X0DA97-F1
#
_entry.id   AF-A0A9X0DA97-F1
#
_cell.length_a   1.000
_cell.length_b   1.000
_cell.length_c   1.000
_cell.angle_alpha   90.00
_cell.angle_beta   90.00
_cell.angle_gamma   90.00
#
_symmetry.space_group_name_H-M   'P 1'
#
loop_
_entity.id
_entity.type
_entity.pdbx_description
1 polymer ?
#
loop_
_entity_poly.entity_id
_entity_poly.type
_entity_poly.pdbx_seq_one_letter_code
_entity_poly.pdbx_strand_id
1 'polypeptide(L)'
;MKWLGVLLLIGAVLVASENPDENEGIDDPDAFEGDMILTADQRMAAEMGLDVDNPFGRGSTKGRQWPGGEMAYVIDSSLCKFTALP
;
A
#
# COMPACT_ATOMS: atom_id res chain seq x y z
N MET A 1 -13.23 -19.88 -34.41
CA MET A 1 -11.81 -19.69 -34.04
C MET A 1 -11.45 -18.24 -33.67
N LYS A 2 -11.81 -17.20 -34.43
CA LYS A 2 -11.44 -15.80 -34.12
C LYS A 2 -12.05 -15.22 -32.83
N TRP A 3 -13.25 -15.66 -32.47
CA TRP A 3 -14.00 -15.18 -31.30
C TRP A 3 -13.48 -15.71 -29.96
N LEU A 4 -12.75 -16.83 -29.96
CA LEU A 4 -12.14 -17.40 -28.77
C LEU A 4 -11.05 -16.49 -28.19
N GLY A 5 -10.24 -15.87 -29.05
CA GLY A 5 -9.21 -14.93 -28.60
C GLY A 5 -9.78 -13.67 -27.95
N VAL A 6 -10.94 -13.21 -28.42
CA VAL A 6 -11.64 -12.04 -27.85
C VAL A 6 -12.22 -12.36 -26.48
N LEU A 7 -12.84 -13.53 -26.31
CA LEU A 7 -13.34 -13.98 -25.00
C LEU A 7 -12.20 -14.17 -23.98
N LEU A 8 -11.04 -14.64 -24.44
CA LEU A 8 -9.86 -14.82 -23.60
C LEU A 8 -9.25 -13.48 -23.17
N LEU A 9 -9.25 -12.48 -24.05
CA LEU A 9 -8.82 -11.12 -23.71
C LEU A 9 -9.78 -10.41 -22.73
N ILE A 10 -11.09 -10.56 -22.91
CA ILE A 10 -12.09 -9.98 -22.01
C ILE A 10 -12.02 -10.64 -20.62
N GLY A 11 -11.92 -11.98 -20.58
CA GLY A 11 -11.77 -12.71 -19.31
C GLY A 11 -10.50 -12.33 -18.55
N ALA A 12 -9.38 -12.12 -19.25
CA ALA A 12 -8.13 -11.69 -18.62
C ALA A 12 -8.22 -10.27 -18.02
N VAL A 13 -8.97 -9.35 -18.64
CA VAL A 13 -9.18 -7.99 -18.12
C VAL A 13 -10.06 -7.98 -16.86
N LEU A 14 -11.11 -8.82 -16.81
CA LEU A 14 -11.98 -8.91 -15.62
C LEU A 14 -11.27 -9.55 -14.41
N VAL A 15 -10.45 -10.59 -14.63
CA VAL A 15 -9.70 -11.23 -13.53
C VAL A 15 -8.59 -10.33 -13.00
N ALA A 16 -8.00 -9.48 -13.85
CA ALA A 16 -7.00 -8.50 -13.43
C ALA A 16 -7.59 -7.29 -12.67
N SER A 17 -8.92 -7.12 -12.61
CA SER A 17 -9.57 -6.07 -11.82
C SER A 17 -9.99 -6.52 -10.42
N GLU A 18 -9.89 -7.82 -10.09
CA GLU A 18 -10.04 -8.28 -8.71
C GLU A 18 -8.79 -7.90 -7.92
N ASN A 19 -8.77 -6.65 -7.45
CA ASN A 19 -7.92 -6.26 -6.33
C ASN A 19 -8.50 -6.98 -5.09
N PRO A 20 -7.72 -7.71 -4.26
CA PRO A 20 -8.21 -8.06 -2.94
C PRO A 20 -8.76 -6.80 -2.28
N ASP A 21 -9.82 -6.93 -1.48
CA ASP A 21 -10.53 -5.82 -0.80
C ASP A 21 -9.63 -5.12 0.25
N GLU A 22 -8.47 -4.62 -0.16
CA GLU A 22 -7.63 -3.72 0.60
C GLU A 22 -8.40 -2.40 0.71
N ASN A 23 -8.70 -2.02 1.95
CA ASN A 23 -9.33 -0.74 2.31
C ASN A 23 -10.80 -0.59 1.90
N GLU A 24 -11.57 -1.69 1.84
CA GLU A 24 -13.03 -1.61 1.60
C GLU A 24 -13.71 -0.69 2.63
N GLY A 25 -14.32 0.40 2.14
CA GLY A 25 -15.00 1.41 2.97
C GLY A 25 -14.08 2.46 3.62
N ILE A 26 -12.77 2.43 3.34
CA ILE A 26 -11.82 3.47 3.76
C ILE A 26 -11.54 4.37 2.55
N ASP A 27 -12.22 5.52 2.52
CA ASP A 27 -11.96 6.60 1.56
C ASP A 27 -11.20 7.71 2.29
N ASP A 28 -9.90 7.47 2.51
CA ASP A 28 -9.00 8.47 3.08
C ASP A 28 -8.29 9.22 1.94
N PRO A 29 -8.63 10.49 1.67
CA PRO A 29 -8.00 11.26 0.61
C PRO A 29 -6.51 11.54 0.86
N ASP A 30 -6.04 11.40 2.11
CA ASP A 30 -4.64 11.59 2.47
C ASP A 30 -3.80 10.30 2.30
N ALA A 31 -4.44 9.16 2.04
CA ALA A 31 -3.77 7.92 1.70
C ALA A 31 -3.22 7.98 0.26
N PHE A 32 -2.04 7.43 0.05
CA PHE A 32 -1.45 7.18 -1.26
C PHE A 32 -1.71 5.72 -1.61
N GLU A 33 -2.21 5.46 -2.83
CA GLU A 33 -2.61 4.12 -3.32
C GLU A 33 -3.65 3.37 -2.43
N GLY A 34 -4.19 4.01 -1.39
CA GLY A 34 -5.26 3.52 -0.54
C GLY A 34 -4.85 3.14 0.88
N ASP A 35 -3.57 2.84 1.13
CA ASP A 35 -3.08 2.26 2.40
C ASP A 35 -1.85 2.95 3.01
N MET A 36 -1.20 3.86 2.28
CA MET A 36 0.04 4.49 2.73
C MET A 36 -0.17 5.95 3.10
N ILE A 37 0.20 6.33 4.34
CA ILE A 37 0.33 7.73 4.72
C ILE A 37 1.76 8.20 4.41
N LEU A 38 1.89 9.00 3.35
CA LEU A 38 3.18 9.54 2.90
C LEU A 38 3.34 11.01 3.30
N THR A 39 4.57 11.39 3.62
CA THR A 39 4.94 12.83 3.64
C THR A 39 4.87 13.42 2.22
N ALA A 40 4.76 14.74 2.10
CA ALA A 40 4.68 15.42 0.80
C ALA A 40 5.85 15.04 -0.14
N ASP A 41 7.08 14.98 0.39
CA ASP A 41 8.27 14.62 -0.40
C ASP A 41 8.23 13.17 -0.87
N GLN A 42 7.76 12.25 -0.03
CA GLN A 42 7.60 10.83 -0.39
C GLN A 42 6.54 10.64 -1.47
N ARG A 43 5.40 11.35 -1.36
CA ARG A 43 4.33 11.31 -2.36
C ARG A 43 4.84 11.82 -3.71
N MET A 44 5.49 12.98 -3.71
CA MET A 44 6.08 13.55 -4.93
C MET A 44 7.12 12.61 -5.56
N ALA A 45 8.00 12.01 -4.76
CA ALA A 45 8.99 11.05 -5.26
C ALA A 45 8.32 9.80 -5.85
N ALA A 46 7.30 9.25 -5.18
CA ALA A 46 6.55 8.08 -5.66
C ALA A 46 5.86 8.36 -7.01
N GLU A 47 5.19 9.51 -7.15
CA GLU A 47 4.53 9.94 -8.40
C GLU A 47 5.52 10.11 -9.57
N MET A 48 6.76 10.52 -9.28
CA MET A 48 7.82 10.66 -10.27
C MET A 48 8.65 9.38 -10.49
N GLY A 49 8.35 8.30 -9.76
CA GLY A 49 9.10 7.04 -9.82
C GLY A 49 10.53 7.14 -9.26
N LEU A 50 10.74 8.01 -8.29
CA LEU A 50 12.02 8.32 -7.64
C LEU A 50 12.05 7.79 -6.19
N ASP A 51 13.22 7.83 -5.55
CA ASP A 51 13.39 7.69 -4.10
C ASP A 51 13.79 9.06 -3.51
N VAL A 52 13.25 9.38 -2.34
CA VAL A 52 13.49 10.66 -1.64
C VAL A 52 14.98 10.87 -1.37
N ASP A 53 15.72 9.78 -1.10
CA ASP A 53 17.16 9.84 -0.79
C ASP A 53 18.05 9.43 -1.98
N ASN A 54 17.46 8.99 -3.08
CA ASN A 54 18.20 8.52 -4.25
C ASN A 54 17.40 8.73 -5.56
N PRO A 55 17.83 9.62 -6.45
CA PRO A 55 17.11 9.90 -7.70
C PRO A 55 17.09 8.71 -8.68
N PHE A 56 17.84 7.63 -8.41
CA PHE A 56 17.90 6.43 -9.25
C PHE A 56 17.54 5.14 -8.49
N GLY A 57 16.57 5.20 -7.57
CA GLY A 57 16.13 4.06 -6.78
C GLY A 57 14.61 3.95 -6.65
N ARG A 58 14.14 2.76 -6.28
CA ARG A 58 12.78 2.53 -5.77
C ARG A 58 12.90 2.12 -4.30
N GLY A 59 12.13 2.76 -3.42
CA GLY A 59 12.12 2.50 -1.98
C GLY A 59 13.23 3.22 -1.22
N SER A 60 12.99 3.51 0.06
CA SER A 60 13.94 4.21 0.93
C SER A 60 15.09 3.28 1.33
N THR A 61 16.18 3.36 0.58
CA THR A 61 17.30 2.40 0.69
C THR A 61 18.47 2.90 1.53
N LYS A 62 18.49 4.20 1.87
CA LYS A 62 19.62 4.84 2.57
C LYS A 62 19.21 5.64 3.80
N GLY A 63 18.06 6.30 3.77
CA GLY A 63 17.47 7.01 4.91
C GLY A 63 16.24 6.27 5.45
N ARG A 64 15.70 6.77 6.58
CA ARG A 64 14.35 6.40 7.09
C ARG A 64 14.13 4.90 7.41
N GLN A 65 15.20 4.12 7.55
CA GLN A 65 15.16 2.76 8.07
C GLN A 65 15.00 2.77 9.58
N TRP A 66 14.44 1.69 10.12
CA TRP A 66 14.47 1.44 11.56
C TRP A 66 15.92 1.38 12.05
N PRO A 67 16.29 2.10 13.13
CA PRO A 67 17.64 2.04 13.68
C PRO A 67 18.06 0.61 14.00
N GLY A 68 19.21 0.17 13.47
CA GLY A 68 19.69 -1.21 13.63
C GLY A 68 18.83 -2.28 12.94
N GLY A 69 17.82 -1.90 12.16
CA GLY A 69 16.81 -2.83 11.63
C GLY A 69 15.81 -3.31 12.66
N GLU A 70 15.75 -2.66 13.84
CA GLU A 70 14.87 -3.04 14.94
C GLU A 70 13.63 -2.15 15.01
N MET A 71 12.45 -2.76 14.95
CA MET A 71 11.17 -2.06 15.03
C MET A 71 10.61 -2.17 16.45
N ALA A 72 10.80 -1.13 17.25
CA ALA A 72 10.16 -1.01 18.55
C ALA A 72 8.69 -0.61 18.37
N TYR A 73 7.78 -1.27 19.09
CA TYR A 73 6.35 -1.00 19.02
C TYR A 73 5.70 -1.01 20.40
N VAL A 74 4.54 -0.35 20.50
CA VAL A 74 3.64 -0.41 21.65
C VAL A 74 2.28 -0.87 21.14
N ILE A 75 1.70 -1.88 21.78
CA ILE A 75 0.31 -2.26 21.52
C ILE A 75 -0.56 -1.34 22.36
N ASP A 76 -1.28 -0.43 21.69
CA ASP A 76 -2.17 0.50 22.38
C ASP A 76 -3.34 -0.27 23.03
N SER A 77 -3.71 0.14 24.24
CA SER A 77 -4.78 -0.50 25.01
C SER A 77 -6.15 -0.45 24.30
N SER A 78 -6.38 0.52 23.41
CA SER A 78 -7.58 0.60 22.58
C SER A 78 -7.74 -0.59 21.61
N LEU A 79 -6.65 -1.31 21.32
CA LEU A 79 -6.68 -2.52 20.49
C LEU A 79 -7.14 -3.76 21.28
N CYS A 80 -7.21 -3.69 22.61
CA CYS A 80 -7.69 -4.78 23.45
C CYS A 80 -9.22 -4.90 23.36
N LYS A 81 -9.71 -5.76 22.46
CA LYS A 81 -11.15 -6.01 22.24
C LYS A 81 -11.86 -6.84 23.32
N PHE A 82 -11.21 -7.15 24.45
CA PHE A 82 -11.80 -8.00 25.49
C PHE A 82 -11.67 -7.39 26.88
N THR A 83 -12.65 -6.59 27.28
CA THR A 83 -13.07 -6.55 28.68
C THR A 83 -13.91 -7.79 28.93
N ALA A 84 -13.38 -8.77 29.65
CA ALA A 84 -14.20 -9.83 30.22
C ALA A 84 -15.22 -9.15 31.15
N LEU A 85 -16.49 -9.17 30.78
CA LEU A 85 -17.56 -8.77 31.68
C LEU A 85 -17.64 -9.80 32.82
N PRO A 86 -17.78 -9.36 34.08
CA PRO A 86 -18.01 -10.25 35.22
C PRO A 86 -19.35 -10.99 35.13
#